data_AF-A0A661Q9G8-F1
#
_entry.id   AF-A0A661Q9G8-F1
#
_cell.length_a   1.000
_cell.length_b   1.000
_cell.length_c   1.000
_cell.angle_alpha   90.00
_cell.angle_beta   90.00
_cell.angle_gamma   90.00
#
_symmetry.space_group_name_H-M   'P 1'
#
loop_
_entity.id
_entity.type
_entity.pdbx_description
1 polymer ?
#
loop_
_entity_poly.entity_id
_entity_poly.type
_entity_poly.pdbx_seq_one_letter_code
_entity_poly.pdbx_strand_id
1 'polypeptide(L)'
;MTVLQFLESRFSALSRGDYAAVYDSYHPEAPFLQQFSSRSTYFRFARQQLGVIEIENWSCLRQRCVAEGQLEALLVMELVTETRSQFFYELALLLETDEGWRYHSAQKLGADDYPGPAEEIDFHHFDNIAQKIRF
;
A
#
# COMPACT_ATOMS: atom_id res chain seq x y z
N MET A 1 9.79 13.88 -8.25
CA MET A 1 8.89 13.56 -7.11
C MET A 1 9.59 12.54 -6.25
N THR A 2 9.69 12.75 -4.94
CA THR A 2 10.27 11.75 -4.02
C THR A 2 9.28 10.60 -3.78
N VAL A 3 9.76 9.47 -3.26
CA VAL A 3 8.90 8.35 -2.85
C VAL A 3 7.83 8.80 -1.85
N LEU A 4 8.20 9.62 -0.87
CA LEU A 4 7.26 10.08 0.14
C LEU A 4 6.15 10.95 -0.47
N GLN A 5 6.51 11.88 -1.37
CA GLN A 5 5.52 12.69 -2.10
C GLN A 5 4.58 11.84 -2.96
N PHE A 6 5.10 10.77 -3.57
CA PHE A 6 4.29 9.81 -4.32
C PHE A 6 3.27 9.11 -3.40
N LEU A 7 3.73 8.57 -2.27
CA LEU A 7 2.88 7.90 -1.30
C LEU A 7 1.83 8.85 -0.72
N GLU A 8 2.22 10.07 -0.36
CA GLU A 8 1.31 11.13 0.10
C GLU A 8 0.20 11.41 -0.91
N SER A 9 0.55 11.58 -2.19
CA SER A 9 -0.43 11.78 -3.26
C SER A 9 -1.41 10.60 -3.36
N ARG A 10 -0.89 9.36 -3.34
CA ARG A 10 -1.70 8.14 -3.43
C ARG A 10 -2.64 7.96 -2.24
N PHE A 11 -2.16 8.11 -1.01
CA PHE A 11 -3.00 7.98 0.19
C PHE A 11 -4.00 9.12 0.33
N SER A 12 -3.64 10.33 -0.11
CA SER A 12 -4.58 11.45 -0.18
C SER A 12 -5.69 11.24 -1.23
N ALA A 13 -5.38 10.61 -2.36
CA ALA A 13 -6.39 10.19 -3.31
C ALA A 13 -7.33 9.13 -2.70
N LEU A 14 -6.76 8.14 -2.00
CA LEU A 14 -7.54 7.10 -1.34
C LEU A 14 -8.50 7.67 -0.29
N SER A 15 -8.04 8.59 0.58
CA SER A 15 -8.87 9.20 1.62
C SER A 15 -9.99 10.08 1.07
N ARG A 16 -9.79 10.71 -0.10
CA ARG A 16 -10.83 11.47 -0.80
C ARG A 16 -11.77 10.60 -1.66
N GLY A 17 -11.58 9.28 -1.68
CA GLY A 17 -12.34 8.39 -2.56
C GLY A 17 -12.02 8.58 -4.05
N ASP A 18 -10.89 9.21 -4.39
CA ASP A 18 -10.40 9.35 -5.76
C ASP A 18 -9.72 8.05 -6.20
N TYR A 19 -10.55 7.02 -6.38
CA TYR A 19 -10.09 5.71 -6.83
C TYR A 19 -9.48 5.81 -8.24
N ALA A 20 -9.87 6.80 -9.04
CA ALA A 20 -9.27 7.04 -10.34
C ALA A 20 -7.77 7.32 -10.23
N ALA A 21 -7.37 8.24 -9.35
CA ALA A 21 -5.96 8.53 -9.08
C ALA A 21 -5.23 7.36 -8.40
N VAL A 22 -5.89 6.62 -7.51
CA VAL A 22 -5.29 5.41 -6.90
C VAL A 22 -4.98 4.36 -7.98
N TYR A 23 -5.90 4.10 -8.90
CA TYR A 23 -5.69 3.17 -10.01
C TYR A 23 -4.55 3.63 -10.92
N ASP A 24 -4.52 4.90 -11.30
CA ASP A 24 -3.51 5.45 -12.22
C ASP A 24 -2.09 5.51 -11.58
N SER A 25 -2.00 5.43 -10.25
CA SER A 25 -0.72 5.40 -9.55
C SER A 25 -0.02 4.03 -9.52
N TYR A 26 -0.66 2.97 -10.03
CA TYR A 26 -0.05 1.66 -10.16
C TYR A 26 0.98 1.59 -11.29
N HIS A 27 1.99 0.74 -11.12
CA HIS A 27 2.93 0.40 -12.19
C HIS A 27 2.20 -0.40 -13.28
N PRO A 28 2.50 -0.23 -14.59
CA PRO A 28 1.83 -0.97 -15.66
C PRO A 28 1.90 -2.50 -15.52
N GLU A 29 2.98 -3.00 -14.92
CA GLU A 29 3.20 -4.43 -14.69
C GLU A 29 2.69 -4.93 -13.32
N ALA A 30 2.05 -4.06 -12.53
CA ALA A 30 1.52 -4.43 -11.22
C ALA A 30 0.55 -5.63 -11.33
N PRO A 31 0.71 -6.70 -10.52
CA PRO A 31 -0.22 -7.83 -10.48
C PRO A 31 -1.68 -7.39 -10.26
N PHE A 32 -1.86 -6.33 -9.47
CA PHE A 32 -3.15 -5.69 -9.24
C PHE A 32 -3.88 -5.31 -10.55
N LEU A 33 -3.16 -4.76 -11.54
CA LEU A 33 -3.76 -4.37 -12.82
C LEU A 33 -4.09 -5.58 -13.69
N GLN A 34 -3.43 -6.73 -13.49
CA GLN A 34 -3.80 -7.97 -14.16
C GLN A 34 -5.12 -8.52 -13.62
N GLN A 35 -5.34 -8.41 -12.30
CA GLN A 35 -6.61 -8.77 -11.66
C GLN A 35 -7.74 -7.80 -12.03
N PHE A 36 -7.42 -6.52 -12.17
CA PHE A 36 -8.35 -5.46 -12.53
C PHE A 36 -8.04 -4.85 -13.91
N SER A 37 -8.05 -5.67 -14.95
CA SER A 37 -7.76 -5.26 -16.33
C SER A 37 -8.71 -4.20 -16.91
N SER A 38 -9.80 -3.91 -16.20
CA SER A 38 -10.74 -2.85 -16.55
C SER A 38 -10.94 -1.87 -15.38
N ARG A 39 -10.67 -0.59 -15.65
CA ARG A 39 -10.84 0.53 -14.72
C ARG A 39 -12.25 0.59 -14.11
N SER A 40 -13.29 0.24 -14.88
CA SER A 40 -14.67 0.22 -14.40
C SER A 40 -14.94 -0.94 -13.43
N THR A 41 -14.27 -2.07 -13.61
CA THR A 41 -14.34 -3.22 -12.68
C THR A 41 -13.66 -2.86 -11.36
N TYR A 42 -12.48 -2.22 -11.42
CA TYR A 42 -11.81 -1.70 -10.25
C TYR A 42 -12.68 -0.68 -9.49
N PHE A 43 -13.29 0.30 -10.18
CA PHE A 43 -14.12 1.30 -9.50
C PHE A 43 -15.31 0.69 -8.75
N ARG A 44 -15.94 -0.34 -9.33
CA ARG A 44 -17.02 -1.05 -8.65
C ARG A 44 -16.51 -1.74 -7.39
N PHE A 45 -15.39 -2.44 -7.50
CA PHE A 45 -14.72 -3.10 -6.37
C PHE A 45 -14.34 -2.07 -5.29
N ALA A 46 -13.66 -0.98 -5.67
CA ALA A 46 -13.19 0.06 -4.76
C ALA A 46 -14.34 0.72 -3.98
N ARG A 47 -15.45 1.06 -4.65
CA ARG A 47 -16.61 1.63 -3.95
C ARG A 47 -17.26 0.67 -2.96
N GLN A 48 -17.22 -0.63 -3.25
CA GLN A 48 -17.83 -1.65 -2.38
C GLN A 48 -16.93 -2.06 -1.21
N GLN A 49 -15.62 -2.12 -1.44
CA GLN A 49 -14.67 -2.70 -0.49
C GLN A 49 -13.77 -1.66 0.17
N LEU A 50 -13.34 -0.63 -0.57
CA LEU A 50 -12.48 0.43 -0.03
C LEU A 50 -13.30 1.61 0.52
N GLY A 51 -14.52 1.83 0.03
CA GLY A 51 -15.41 2.88 0.51
C GLY A 51 -15.93 2.69 1.94
N VAL A 52 -15.77 1.50 2.51
CA VAL A 52 -16.13 1.17 3.90
C VAL A 52 -14.91 1.20 4.82
N ILE A 53 -13.73 1.51 4.29
CA ILE A 53 -12.47 1.53 5.01
C ILE A 53 -12.01 2.98 5.16
N GLU A 54 -11.92 3.44 6.40
CA GLU A 54 -11.35 4.75 6.72
C GLU A 54 -9.91 4.58 7.22
N ILE A 55 -8.96 5.09 6.44
CA ILE A 55 -7.57 5.22 6.88
C ILE A 55 -7.47 6.56 7.60
N GLU A 56 -7.44 6.54 8.93
CA GLU A 56 -7.36 7.75 9.74
C GLU A 56 -5.94 8.32 9.69
N ASN A 57 -4.95 7.46 9.89
CA ASN A 57 -3.55 7.82 9.89
C ASN A 57 -2.73 6.85 9.03
N TRP A 58 -1.66 7.38 8.43
CA TRP A 58 -0.63 6.54 7.82
C TRP A 58 0.75 7.18 7.96
N SER A 59 1.80 6.37 7.92
CA SER A 59 3.18 6.85 7.96
C SER A 59 4.11 5.90 7.21
N CYS A 60 5.12 6.46 6.54
CA CYS A 60 6.24 5.71 6.01
C CYS A 60 7.34 5.64 7.07
N LEU A 61 7.52 4.46 7.68
CA LEU A 61 8.47 4.25 8.76
C LEU A 61 9.91 4.15 8.25
N ARG A 62 10.12 3.37 7.19
CA ARG A 62 11.45 3.06 6.64
C ARG A 62 11.38 2.83 5.14
N GLN A 63 12.52 2.97 4.46
CA GLN A 63 12.68 2.66 3.04
C GLN A 63 13.98 1.88 2.83
N ARG A 64 13.98 0.92 1.90
CA ARG A 64 15.19 0.23 1.44
C ARG A 64 15.21 0.11 -0.08
N CYS A 65 16.35 0.42 -0.70
CA CYS A 65 16.57 0.11 -2.10
C CYS A 65 16.79 -1.40 -2.25
N VAL A 66 16.04 -2.03 -3.15
CA VAL A 66 16.19 -3.47 -3.43
C VAL A 66 16.92 -3.71 -4.74
N ALA A 67 16.82 -2.78 -5.69
CA ALA A 67 17.59 -2.72 -6.93
C ALA A 67 17.57 -1.29 -7.49
N GLU A 68 18.29 -1.04 -8.59
CA GLU A 68 18.21 0.23 -9.31
C GLU A 68 16.76 0.47 -9.78
N GLY A 69 16.21 1.65 -9.47
CA GLY A 69 14.81 1.98 -9.77
C GLY A 69 13.78 1.18 -8.96
N GLN A 70 14.17 0.44 -7.92
CA GLN A 70 13.25 -0.36 -7.10
C GLN A 70 13.46 -0.11 -5.62
N LEU A 71 12.37 0.20 -4.92
CA LEU A 71 12.40 0.54 -3.51
C LEU A 71 11.24 -0.12 -2.76
N GLU A 72 11.54 -0.62 -1.57
CA GLU A 72 10.52 -1.04 -0.62
C GLU A 72 10.30 0.02 0.46
N ALA A 73 9.04 0.38 0.69
CA ALA A 73 8.61 1.30 1.74
C ALA A 73 7.81 0.54 2.79
N LEU A 74 8.26 0.61 4.04
CA LEU A 74 7.55 0.08 5.19
C LEU A 74 6.55 1.12 5.69
N LEU A 75 5.27 0.78 5.60
CA LEU A 75 4.16 1.64 5.94
C LEU A 75 3.43 1.09 7.15
N VAL A 76 2.99 1.99 8.02
CA VAL A 76 1.99 1.72 9.04
C VAL A 76 0.76 2.56 8.73
N MET A 77 -0.41 1.96 8.90
CA MET A 77 -1.68 2.62 8.65
C MET A 77 -2.67 2.23 9.74
N GLU A 78 -3.52 3.16 10.13
CA GLU A 78 -4.56 2.98 11.13
C GLU A 78 -5.91 2.89 10.42
N LEU A 79 -6.56 1.72 10.54
CA LEU A 79 -7.91 1.48 10.04
C LEU A 79 -8.88 1.73 11.17
N VAL A 80 -9.82 2.63 10.96
CA VAL A 80 -10.92 2.82 11.89
C VAL A 80 -12.18 2.20 11.31
N THR A 81 -12.83 1.40 12.16
CA THR A 81 -14.19 0.93 11.97
C THR A 81 -15.05 1.54 13.09
N GLU A 82 -16.38 1.48 12.97
CA GLU A 82 -17.31 2.03 13.97
C GLU A 82 -17.04 1.54 15.42
N THR A 83 -16.38 0.40 15.59
CA THR A 83 -16.18 -0.22 16.91
C THR A 83 -14.72 -0.36 17.33
N ARG A 84 -13.76 -0.22 16.42
CA ARG A 84 -12.33 -0.51 16.68
C ARG A 84 -11.42 0.28 15.73
N SER A 85 -10.31 0.77 16.28
CA SER A 85 -9.11 1.13 15.51
C SER A 85 -8.14 -0.06 15.50
N GLN A 86 -7.52 -0.34 14.36
CA GLN A 86 -6.52 -1.38 14.21
C GLN A 86 -5.39 -0.89 13.30
N PHE A 87 -4.15 -1.13 13.73
CA PHE A 87 -2.99 -0.93 12.87
C PHE A 87 -2.81 -2.09 11.89
N PHE A 88 -2.45 -1.74 10.67
CA PHE A 88 -1.99 -2.67 9.67
C PHE A 88 -0.68 -2.16 9.06
N TYR A 89 0.14 -3.11 8.65
CA TYR A 89 1.47 -2.82 8.15
C TYR A 89 1.59 -3.29 6.71
N GLU A 90 2.34 -2.55 5.92
CA GLU A 90 2.51 -2.84 4.51
C GLU A 90 3.95 -2.63 4.09
N LEU A 91 4.51 -3.61 3.39
CA LEU A 91 5.78 -3.48 2.70
C LEU A 91 5.50 -3.26 1.21
N ALA A 92 5.41 -1.99 0.80
CA ALA A 92 5.09 -1.60 -0.57
C ALA A 92 6.34 -1.63 -1.44
N LEU A 93 6.28 -2.32 -2.59
CA LEU A 93 7.29 -2.28 -3.63
C LEU A 93 6.90 -1.21 -4.63
N LEU A 94 7.82 -0.27 -4.83
CA LEU A 94 7.71 0.86 -5.73
C LEU A 94 8.75 0.71 -6.83
N LEU A 95 8.33 0.98 -8.06
CA LEU A 95 9.20 0.96 -9.23
C LEU A 95 9.23 2.35 -9.86
N GLU A 96 10.42 2.79 -10.25
CA GLU A 96 10.62 4.02 -10.97
C GLU A 96 10.27 3.83 -12.46
N THR A 97 9.61 4.84 -13.03
CA THR A 97 9.28 4.92 -14.46
C THR A 97 9.73 6.28 -14.98
N ASP A 98 9.66 6.50 -16.30
CA ASP A 98 9.89 7.82 -16.90
C ASP A 98 8.97 8.91 -16.34
N GLU A 99 7.82 8.52 -15.79
CA GLU A 99 6.85 9.40 -15.13
C GLU A 99 6.99 9.44 -13.59
N GLY A 100 8.11 8.94 -13.07
CA GLY A 100 8.44 8.84 -11.65
C GLY A 100 7.98 7.53 -11.01
N TRP A 101 7.96 7.52 -9.66
CA TRP A 101 7.60 6.34 -8.88
C TRP A 101 6.15 5.88 -9.11
N ARG A 102 5.96 4.56 -9.14
CA ARG A 102 4.67 3.88 -9.26
C ARG A 102 4.57 2.73 -8.28
N TYR A 103 3.36 2.46 -7.81
CA TYR A 103 3.09 1.39 -6.86
C TYR A 103 2.97 0.05 -7.61
N HIS A 104 3.85 -0.91 -7.33
CA HIS A 104 3.81 -2.20 -8.01
C HIS A 104 2.96 -3.22 -7.25
N SER A 105 3.28 -3.45 -5.98
CA SER A 105 2.62 -4.47 -5.17
C SER A 105 2.97 -4.31 -3.71
N ALA A 106 2.20 -4.90 -2.80
CA ALA A 106 2.60 -4.97 -1.40
C ALA A 106 2.30 -6.28 -0.70
N GLN A 107 3.14 -6.58 0.28
CA GLN A 107 2.84 -7.56 1.31
C GLN A 107 2.21 -6.84 2.51
N LYS A 108 1.19 -7.44 3.12
CA LYS A 108 0.46 -6.86 4.25
C LYS A 108 0.61 -7.75 5.48
N LEU A 109 0.63 -7.12 6.66
CA LEU A 109 0.52 -7.78 7.95
C LEU A 109 -0.61 -7.15 8.76
N GLY A 110 -1.53 -8.00 9.20
CA GLY A 110 -2.55 -7.65 10.18
C GLY A 110 -2.07 -7.93 11.61
N ALA A 111 -2.96 -7.69 12.58
CA ALA A 111 -2.64 -7.94 13.99
C ALA A 111 -2.37 -9.43 14.30
N ASP A 112 -2.94 -10.35 13.51
CA ASP A 112 -2.70 -11.79 13.65
C ASP A 112 -1.29 -12.19 13.18
N ASP A 113 -0.73 -11.45 12.22
CA ASP A 113 0.61 -11.70 11.68
C ASP A 113 1.71 -11.03 12.52
N TYR A 114 1.40 -9.85 13.08
CA TYR A 114 2.31 -9.10 13.93
C TYR A 114 1.54 -8.39 15.05
N PRO A 115 1.59 -8.91 16.30
CA PRO A 115 0.93 -8.31 17.46
C PRO A 115 1.79 -7.25 18.18
N GLY A 116 3.01 -7.00 17.68
CA GLY A 116 3.94 -6.06 18.29
C GLY A 116 3.55 -4.60 18.06
N PRO A 117 4.21 -3.67 18.77
CA PRO A 117 3.94 -2.25 18.62
C PRO A 117 4.53 -1.70 17.31
N ALA A 118 3.98 -0.60 16.82
CA ALA A 118 4.34 -0.04 15.52
C ALA A 118 5.79 0.47 15.47
N GLU A 119 6.40 0.82 16.60
CA GLU A 119 7.78 1.30 16.67
C GLU A 119 8.81 0.18 16.52
N GLU A 120 8.40 -1.07 16.78
CA GLU A 120 9.28 -2.25 16.72
C GLU A 120 9.23 -2.97 15.38
N ILE A 121 8.28 -2.63 14.50
CA ILE A 121 8.17 -3.29 13.20
C ILE A 121 9.31 -2.87 12.27
N ASP A 122 9.78 -3.84 11.49
CA ASP A 122 10.93 -3.70 10.60
C ASP A 122 10.88 -4.75 9.48
N PHE A 123 11.72 -4.60 8.47
CA PHE A 123 11.72 -5.42 7.26
C PHE A 123 11.82 -6.93 7.52
N HIS A 124 12.58 -7.35 8.54
CA HIS A 124 12.75 -8.77 8.85
C HIS A 124 11.43 -9.48 9.23
N HIS A 125 10.46 -8.73 9.77
CA HIS A 125 9.12 -9.26 10.04
C HIS A 125 8.40 -9.67 8.77
N PHE A 126 8.67 -9.00 7.65
CA PHE A 126 8.14 -9.36 6.34
C PHE A 126 8.96 -10.46 5.67
N ASP A 127 10.28 -10.38 5.81
CA ASP A 127 11.22 -11.32 5.16
C ASP A 127 11.07 -12.76 5.68
N ASN A 128 10.64 -12.92 6.94
CA ASN A 128 10.54 -14.21 7.63
C ASN A 128 9.17 -14.92 7.49
N ILE A 129 8.20 -14.33 6.79
CA ILE A 129 6.86 -14.92 6.65
C ILE A 129 6.92 -16.08 5.67
N ALA A 130 6.31 -17.20 6.04
CA ALA A 130 6.34 -18.44 5.26
C ALA A 130 5.72 -18.28 3.86
N GLN A 131 4.69 -17.45 3.72
CA GLN A 131 4.08 -17.11 2.43
C GLN A 131 4.22 -15.61 2.15
N LYS A 132 5.05 -15.29 1.15
CA LYS A 132 5.25 -13.92 0.66
C LYS A 132 4.23 -13.58 -0.42
N ILE A 133 2.98 -13.42 0.00
CA ILE A 133 1.92 -13.00 -0.93
C ILE A 133 2.03 -11.48 -1.11
N ARG A 134 2.17 -11.05 -2.36
CA ARG A 134 2.10 -9.63 -2.74
C ARG A 134 0.90 -9.40 -3.63
N PHE A 135 0.08 -8.41 -3.29
CA PHE A 135 -1.10 -7.99 -4.05
C PHE A 135 -0.82 -6.71 -4.83
#